data_AF-A0A822D7Y8-F1
#
_entry.id   AF-A0A822D7Y8-F1
#
_cell.length_a   1.000
_cell.length_b   1.000
_cell.length_c   1.000
_cell.angle_alpha   90.00
_cell.angle_beta   90.00
_cell.angle_gamma   90.00
#
_symmetry.space_group_name_H-M   'P 1'
#
loop_
_entity.id
_entity.type
_entity.pdbx_description
1 polymer ?
#
loop_
_entity_poly.entity_id
_entity_poly.type
_entity_poly.pdbx_seq_one_letter_code
_entity_poly.pdbx_strand_id
1 'polypeptide(L)'
;ILLFVYVRSTHISKCTLISRSSVPTGFMGIAGNKGGVGIRFRFYETDICFVNSHFASGDGQTQRRNDDYQIIESRMAFTDGPTYSIKDYLWYTPTTAGSSASNPQNSSIPSQW
;
A
#
# COMPACT_ATOMS: atom_id res chain seq x y z
N ILE A 1 -12.98 2.42 -4.37
CA ILE A 1 -11.91 1.65 -3.69
C ILE A 1 -12.15 1.79 -2.19
N LEU A 2 -12.12 0.71 -1.43
CA LEU A 2 -12.51 0.71 -0.02
C LEU A 2 -11.45 0.00 0.81
N LEU A 3 -11.12 0.56 1.97
CA LEU A 3 -10.17 -0.03 2.91
C LEU A 3 -10.72 0.17 4.31
N PHE A 4 -10.90 -0.94 5.03
CA PHE A 4 -11.23 -0.95 6.45
C PHE A 4 -10.10 -1.61 7.23
N VAL A 5 -9.76 -1.03 8.36
CA VAL A 5 -8.83 -1.63 9.32
C VAL A 5 -9.57 -1.78 10.64
N TYR A 6 -9.63 -3.00 11.15
CA TYR A 6 -10.26 -3.33 12.43
C TYR A 6 -9.18 -3.63 13.47
N VAL A 7 -9.39 -3.15 14.69
CA VAL A 7 -8.50 -3.39 15.83
C VAL A 7 -9.34 -3.97 16.96
N ARG A 8 -8.80 -4.99 17.64
CA ARG A 8 -9.46 -5.56 18.82
C ARG A 8 -9.62 -4.47 19.89
N SER A 9 -10.78 -4.42 20.53
CA SER A 9 -11.13 -3.37 21.52
C SER A 9 -10.06 -3.18 22.62
N THR A 10 -9.43 -4.27 23.06
CA THR A 10 -8.35 -4.26 24.06
C THR A 10 -7.11 -3.47 23.64
N HIS A 11 -6.95 -3.19 22.34
CA HIS A 11 -5.76 -2.57 21.77
C HIS A 11 -6.03 -1.16 21.18
N ILE A 12 -7.27 -0.67 21.22
CA ILE A 12 -7.63 0.61 20.58
C ILE A 12 -6.84 1.79 21.17
N SER A 13 -6.56 1.77 22.47
CA SER A 13 -5.78 2.80 23.16
C SER A 13 -4.30 2.81 22.77
N LYS A 14 -3.83 1.80 22.04
CA LYS A 14 -2.46 1.68 21.54
C LYS A 14 -2.32 2.11 20.08
N CYS A 15 -3.42 2.41 19.41
CA CYS A 15 -3.45 2.98 18.08
C CYS A 15 -3.40 4.51 18.17
N THR A 16 -2.27 5.09 17.78
CA THR A 16 -2.06 6.54 17.77
C THR A 16 -1.70 7.02 16.37
N LEU A 17 -1.69 8.34 16.16
CA LEU A 17 -1.27 8.96 14.89
C LEU A 17 -1.99 8.40 13.65
N ILE A 18 -3.28 8.11 13.81
CA ILE A 18 -4.15 7.55 12.77
C ILE A 18 -4.34 8.61 11.68
N SER A 19 -4.04 8.26 10.44
CA SER A 19 -4.21 9.15 9.29
C SER A 19 -4.65 8.35 8.06
N ARG A 20 -5.31 9.02 7.11
CA ARG A 20 -5.84 8.43 5.88
C ARG A 20 -5.50 9.29 4.68
N SER A 21 -5.33 8.64 3.53
CA SER A 21 -5.01 9.33 2.28
C SER A 21 -5.61 8.60 1.08
N SER A 22 -5.76 9.31 -0.03
CA SER A 22 -6.31 8.77 -1.27
C SER A 22 -5.67 9.44 -2.47
N VAL A 23 -5.25 8.65 -3.46
CA VAL A 23 -4.61 9.11 -4.69
C VAL A 23 -5.42 8.61 -5.88
N PRO A 24 -6.07 9.50 -6.65
CA PRO A 24 -6.72 9.10 -7.89
C PRO A 24 -5.69 8.89 -9.01
N THR A 25 -5.89 7.86 -9.85
CA THR A 25 -5.08 7.58 -11.05
C THR A 25 -5.92 7.34 -12.31
N GLY A 26 -7.23 7.64 -12.27
CA GLY A 26 -8.15 7.46 -13.40
C GLY A 26 -7.88 8.40 -14.58
N PHE A 27 -8.92 8.71 -15.37
CA PHE A 27 -8.88 9.68 -16.45
C PHE A 27 -8.10 10.95 -16.07
N MET A 28 -7.00 11.18 -16.80
CA MET A 28 -6.03 12.27 -16.58
C MET A 28 -5.43 12.37 -15.15
N GLY A 29 -5.48 11.29 -14.36
CA GLY A 29 -4.99 11.30 -12.97
C GLY A 29 -5.83 12.11 -11.99
N ILE A 30 -7.06 12.48 -12.37
CA ILE A 30 -7.92 13.39 -11.60
C ILE A 30 -9.32 12.79 -11.36
N ALA A 31 -9.87 12.01 -12.29
CA ALA A 31 -11.24 11.48 -12.20
C ALA A 31 -11.32 10.01 -12.63
N GLY A 32 -12.23 9.22 -12.06
CA GLY A 32 -12.45 7.82 -12.44
C GLY A 32 -12.40 6.86 -11.25
N ASN A 33 -12.51 5.56 -11.52
CA ASN A 33 -12.60 4.52 -10.48
C ASN A 33 -11.27 3.82 -10.15
N LYS A 34 -10.14 4.39 -10.61
CA LYS A 34 -8.77 3.88 -10.43
C LYS A 34 -7.96 4.77 -9.50
N GLY A 35 -7.08 4.16 -8.73
CA GLY A 35 -6.26 4.85 -7.74
C GLY A 35 -5.89 3.99 -6.54
N GLY A 36 -5.49 4.64 -5.46
CA GLY A 36 -5.14 4.01 -4.19
C GLY A 36 -5.77 4.74 -3.00
N VAL A 37 -6.09 4.00 -1.95
CA VAL A 37 -6.48 4.51 -0.64
C VAL A 37 -5.56 3.93 0.41
N GLY A 38 -5.15 4.74 1.38
CA GLY A 38 -4.23 4.36 2.44
C GLY A 38 -4.75 4.72 3.82
N ILE A 39 -4.49 3.85 4.79
CA ILE A 39 -4.68 4.11 6.22
C ILE A 39 -3.37 3.77 6.92
N ARG A 40 -2.85 4.71 7.72
CA ARG A 40 -1.73 4.44 8.63
C ARG A 40 -2.08 4.78 10.07
N PHE A 41 -1.37 4.13 10.99
CA PHE A 41 -1.39 4.44 12.40
C PHE A 41 -0.12 3.87 13.05
N ARG A 42 0.24 4.43 14.19
CA ARG A 42 1.22 3.84 15.07
C ARG A 42 0.53 2.86 16.00
N PHE A 43 1.07 1.65 16.08
CA PHE A 43 0.65 0.62 17.01
C PHE A 43 1.79 0.32 17.98
N TYR A 44 1.61 0.70 19.25
CA TYR A 44 2.74 0.77 20.20
C TYR A 44 3.86 1.67 19.64
N GLU A 45 5.02 1.11 19.31
CA GLU A 45 6.18 1.83 18.75
C GLU A 45 6.42 1.50 17.26
N THR A 46 5.46 0.83 16.62
CA THR A 46 5.56 0.42 15.21
C THR A 46 4.58 1.19 14.35
N ASP A 47 5.07 1.85 13.31
CA ASP A 47 4.23 2.50 12.32
C ASP A 47 3.75 1.45 11.29
N ILE A 48 2.44 1.38 11.09
CA ILE A 48 1.79 0.45 10.17
C ILE A 48 1.01 1.25 9.13
N CYS A 49 1.18 0.92 7.85
CA CYS A 49 0.41 1.49 6.75
C CYS A 49 -0.19 0.38 5.89
N PHE A 50 -1.48 0.50 5.62
CA PHE A 50 -2.22 -0.34 4.70
C PHE A 50 -2.57 0.49 3.47
N VAL A 51 -2.28 -0.05 2.28
CA VAL A 51 -2.65 0.56 1.01
C VAL A 51 -3.49 -0.43 0.22
N ASN A 52 -4.68 -0.02 -0.22
CA ASN A 52 -5.49 -0.75 -1.18
C ASN A 52 -5.55 0.04 -2.48
N SER A 53 -5.39 -0.63 -3.63
CA SER A 53 -5.36 0.02 -4.94
C SER A 53 -6.19 -0.73 -5.98
N HIS A 54 -6.72 0.02 -6.94
CA HIS A 54 -7.40 -0.51 -8.12
C HIS A 54 -6.73 0.10 -9.35
N PHE A 55 -5.84 -0.68 -9.97
CA PHE A 55 -5.07 -0.29 -11.15
C PHE A 55 -5.85 -0.50 -12.46
N ALA A 56 -5.31 0.02 -13.56
CA ALA A 56 -5.84 -0.17 -14.90
C ALA A 56 -6.08 -1.65 -15.24
N SER A 57 -7.28 -1.92 -15.76
CA SER A 57 -7.77 -3.23 -16.19
C SER A 57 -7.62 -3.41 -17.70
N GLY A 58 -7.49 -4.65 -18.16
CA GLY A 58 -7.39 -5.01 -19.57
C GLY A 58 -6.02 -5.59 -19.93
N ASP A 59 -6.03 -6.42 -20.97
CA ASP A 59 -4.82 -7.04 -21.50
C ASP A 59 -3.92 -5.98 -22.14
N GLY A 60 -2.60 -6.18 -22.04
CA GLY A 60 -1.61 -5.22 -22.54
C GLY A 60 -1.43 -3.94 -21.72
N GLN A 61 -2.15 -3.77 -20.61
CA GLN A 61 -2.08 -2.55 -19.77
C GLN A 61 -0.97 -2.59 -18.69
N THR A 62 0.07 -3.42 -18.82
CA THR A 62 1.16 -3.54 -17.83
C THR A 62 1.84 -2.20 -17.58
N GLN A 63 2.21 -1.48 -18.65
CA GLN A 63 2.84 -0.16 -18.49
C GLN A 63 1.94 0.79 -17.71
N ARG A 64 0.63 0.82 -18.03
CA ARG A 64 -0.32 1.69 -17.34
C ARG A 64 -0.47 1.33 -15.86
N ARG A 65 -0.45 0.04 -15.51
CA ARG A 65 -0.46 -0.41 -14.10
C ARG A 65 0.80 0.04 -13.36
N ASN A 66 1.96 -0.01 -14.01
CA ASN A 66 3.21 0.48 -13.43
C ASN A 66 3.16 1.99 -13.20
N ASP A 67 2.61 2.75 -14.15
CA ASP A 67 2.41 4.20 -13.99
C ASP A 67 1.43 4.51 -12.85
N ASP A 68 0.31 3.79 -12.76
CA ASP A 68 -0.65 3.91 -11.65
C ASP A 68 0.06 3.69 -10.29
N TYR A 69 0.88 2.64 -10.18
CA TYR A 69 1.67 2.35 -8.99
C TYR A 69 2.62 3.51 -8.64
N GLN A 70 3.39 4.02 -9.60
CA GLN A 70 4.33 5.11 -9.36
C GLN A 70 3.63 6.40 -8.90
N ILE A 71 2.45 6.70 -9.46
CA ILE A 71 1.65 7.86 -9.04
C ILE A 71 1.15 7.67 -7.61
N ILE A 72 0.66 6.47 -7.26
CA ILE A 72 0.19 6.17 -5.91
C ILE A 72 1.35 6.24 -4.92
N GLU A 73 2.50 5.66 -5.23
CA GLU A 73 3.68 5.69 -4.36
C GLU A 73 4.19 7.10 -4.10
N SER A 74 4.30 7.92 -5.15
CA SER A 74 4.83 9.28 -5.03
C SER A 74 3.88 10.26 -4.35
N ARG A 75 2.56 10.07 -4.46
CA ARG A 75 1.55 11.03 -3.97
C ARG A 75 0.84 10.60 -2.69
N MET A 76 0.97 9.34 -2.27
CA MET A 76 0.37 8.86 -1.02
C MET A 76 1.11 9.48 0.17
N ALA A 77 0.53 10.55 0.72
CA ALA A 77 1.07 11.27 1.86
C ALA A 77 0.05 11.34 3.00
N PHE A 78 0.54 11.37 4.24
CA PHE A 78 -0.26 11.40 5.47
C PHE A 78 0.13 12.62 6.29
N THR A 79 -0.86 13.39 6.76
CA THR A 79 -0.66 14.73 7.33
C THR A 79 -0.11 14.76 8.76
N ASP A 80 -0.06 13.62 9.46
CA ASP A 80 0.08 13.59 10.93
C ASP A 80 1.26 12.75 11.44
N GLY A 81 2.40 12.71 10.73
CA GLY A 81 3.63 12.11 11.26
C GLY A 81 4.76 12.00 10.23
N PRO A 82 5.83 11.23 10.52
CA PRO A 82 6.96 11.09 9.62
C PRO A 82 6.52 10.56 8.25
N THR A 83 7.14 11.07 7.18
CA THR A 83 6.97 10.55 5.82
C THR A 83 7.78 9.27 5.67
N TYR A 84 7.12 8.16 5.33
CA TYR A 84 7.76 6.87 5.04
C TYR A 84 7.55 6.54 3.57
N SER A 85 8.57 6.03 2.87
CA SER A 85 8.41 5.54 1.50
C SER A 85 7.67 4.20 1.54
N ILE A 86 6.85 3.91 0.52
CA ILE A 86 6.26 2.56 0.35
C ILE A 86 7.36 1.49 0.25
N LYS A 87 8.56 1.87 -0.21
CA LYS A 87 9.73 0.99 -0.29
C LYS A 87 10.28 0.55 1.08
N ASP A 88 9.88 1.23 2.15
CA ASP A 88 10.28 0.88 3.52
C ASP A 88 9.40 -0.25 4.10
N TYR A 89 8.37 -0.69 3.37
CA TYR A 89 7.46 -1.77 3.81
C TYR A 89 7.88 -3.14 3.29
N LEU A 90 7.71 -4.15 4.18
CA LEU A 90 7.83 -5.56 3.82
C LEU A 90 6.61 -5.99 3.00
N TRP A 91 6.82 -6.46 1.77
CA TRP A 91 5.78 -7.07 0.97
C TRP A 91 5.42 -8.45 1.52
N TYR A 92 4.21 -8.60 2.05
CA TYR A 92 3.67 -9.92 2.38
C TYR A 92 2.87 -10.47 1.20
N THR A 93 3.41 -11.48 0.54
CA THR A 93 2.68 -12.30 -0.44
C THR A 93 2.33 -13.62 0.25
N PRO A 94 1.05 -13.98 0.41
CA PRO A 94 0.71 -15.28 0.97
C PRO A 94 1.14 -16.37 -0.02
N THR A 95 2.30 -16.99 0.22
CA THR A 95 2.67 -18.23 -0.46
C THR A 95 1.86 -19.37 0.15
N THR A 96 1.05 -20.01 -0.69
CA THR A 96 0.36 -21.23 -0.29
C THR A 96 1.40 -22.35 -0.26
N ALA A 97 1.40 -23.13 0.82
CA ALA A 97 2.26 -24.28 1.12
C ALA A 97 3.69 -23.94 1.61
N GLY A 98 3.95 -24.38 2.84
CA GLY A 98 5.12 -23.98 3.61
C GLY A 98 6.43 -24.64 3.20
N SER A 99 7.51 -23.90 3.41
CA SER A 99 8.79 -24.37 3.94
C SER A 99 9.74 -23.18 4.05
N SER A 100 10.29 -22.98 5.25
CA SER A 100 11.55 -22.28 5.59
C SER A 100 11.77 -20.86 5.04
N ALA A 101 11.78 -19.91 5.98
CA ALA A 101 12.29 -18.56 5.79
C ALA A 101 13.71 -18.57 5.19
N SER A 102 13.89 -17.89 4.06
CA SER A 102 15.21 -17.50 3.55
C SER A 102 15.30 -15.97 3.41
N ASN A 103 16.21 -15.41 4.21
CA ASN A 103 16.89 -14.11 4.18
C ASN A 103 16.48 -13.05 3.11
N PRO A 104 16.20 -11.79 3.50
CA PRO A 104 15.82 -10.70 2.58
C PRO A 104 17.04 -10.03 1.92
N GLN A 105 17.88 -10.80 1.25
CA GLN A 105 18.93 -10.28 0.37
C GLN A 105 18.71 -10.90 -1.01
N ASN A 106 18.41 -10.05 -1.99
CA ASN A 106 18.11 -10.34 -3.40
C ASN A 106 16.62 -10.45 -3.76
N SER A 107 15.92 -9.31 -3.81
CA SER A 107 14.76 -9.17 -4.69
C SER A 107 15.20 -8.47 -5.98
N SER A 108 15.86 -9.24 -6.85
CA SER A 108 15.80 -8.96 -8.28
C SER A 108 14.32 -8.87 -8.66
N ILE A 109 13.98 -7.79 -9.36
CA ILE A 109 12.63 -7.53 -9.88
C ILE A 109 12.14 -8.80 -10.60
N PRO A 110 11.00 -9.41 -10.20
CA PRO A 110 10.43 -10.52 -10.95
C PRO A 110 10.17 -10.04 -12.37
N SER A 111 10.81 -10.68 -13.35
CA SER A 111 10.84 -10.27 -14.74
C SER A 111 9.52 -10.49 -15.49
N GLN A 112 8.41 -10.78 -14.81
CA GLN A 112 7.11 -10.97 -15.43
C GLN A 112 5.99 -10.40 -14.55
N TRP A 113 5.48 -9.25 -14.99
CA TRP A 113 4.18 -8.67 -14.64
C TRP A 113 3.43 -8.36 -15.93
#